data_AF-A0A4U0HC03-F1
#
_entry.id   AF-A0A4U0HC03-F1
#
_cell.length_a   1.000
_cell.length_b   1.000
_cell.length_c   1.000
_cell.angle_alpha   90.00
_cell.angle_beta   90.00
_cell.angle_gamma   90.00
#
_symmetry.space_group_name_H-M   'P 1'
#
loop_
_entity.id
_entity.type
_entity.pdbx_description
1 polymer ?
#
loop_
_entity_poly.entity_id
_entity_poly.type
_entity_poly.pdbx_seq_one_letter_code
_entity_poly.pdbx_strand_id
1 'polypeptide(L)'
;MMGSEAPMAIRKRLKHSGDIGEVDTLKEFLLMGAVVNSLTGSDYGLDLHIQVPLRPQEYNKLGNSWSLSGRVAHAQVKNMTSGQDPSPAVERVRGWIAGAEVGVPTFLIILKGDRKRFASPRDLKATLAAWEEAHAENLSKDARRTETDETEPKTPKTVTLPEKNTHAFRPQTFPWLLHLWTSYPGVMMKSDVQDWLCLDSQDLLARGHQFIAEVLLAWMKSHHSDTTPVLSKTEIAVRAENDGLCVFEGSDAIAGALAIVQAGFRTMYQEEPESSRKAELFGWDAINHLGMAWRRHQRYPHSNLMTSYSTSPHTGRSLNEAIQLLEDVMEFHRYCASGWQATEDGPPPAPDANAAVQAGQ
;
A
#
# COMPACT_ATOMS: atom_id res chain seq x y z
N MET A 1 -0.14 -33.82 -44.84
CA MET A 1 -0.52 -32.55 -44.21
C MET A 1 -0.89 -32.82 -42.75
N MET A 2 0.09 -32.79 -41.85
CA MET A 2 -0.13 -32.79 -40.40
C MET A 2 0.54 -31.53 -39.87
N GLY A 3 -0.23 -30.49 -39.62
CA GLY A 3 0.30 -29.22 -39.15
C GLY A 3 -0.81 -28.20 -38.90
N SER A 4 -1.19 -28.04 -37.62
CA SER A 4 -1.68 -26.77 -37.02
C SER A 4 -2.44 -26.96 -35.69
N GLU A 5 -2.56 -28.16 -35.12
CA GLU A 5 -3.27 -28.33 -33.83
C GLU A 5 -2.44 -27.95 -32.59
N ALA A 6 -1.12 -28.12 -32.63
CA ALA A 6 -0.23 -27.83 -31.50
C ALA A 6 -0.27 -26.37 -30.99
N PRO A 7 -0.32 -25.32 -31.84
CA PRO A 7 -0.39 -23.93 -31.38
C PRO A 7 -1.67 -23.59 -30.62
N MET A 8 -2.79 -24.22 -30.96
CA MET A 8 -4.08 -23.94 -30.32
C MET A 8 -4.18 -24.59 -28.94
N ALA A 9 -3.69 -25.82 -28.79
CA ALA A 9 -3.63 -26.51 -27.51
C ALA A 9 -2.71 -25.77 -26.50
N ILE A 10 -1.56 -25.25 -26.95
CA ILE A 10 -0.65 -24.45 -26.12
C ILE A 10 -1.31 -23.15 -25.67
N ARG A 11 -1.99 -22.43 -26.58
CA ARG A 11 -2.73 -21.20 -26.23
C ARG A 11 -3.84 -21.46 -25.21
N LYS A 12 -4.61 -22.55 -25.37
CA LYS A 12 -5.64 -22.95 -24.40
C LYS A 12 -5.05 -23.25 -23.02
N ARG A 13 -3.91 -23.96 -22.95
CA ARG A 13 -3.21 -24.26 -21.69
C ARG A 13 -2.69 -22.99 -20.99
N LEU A 14 -2.08 -22.07 -21.73
CA LEU A 14 -1.58 -20.82 -21.18
C LEU A 14 -2.71 -19.94 -20.64
N LYS A 15 -3.83 -19.86 -21.38
CA LYS A 15 -5.03 -19.16 -20.91
C LYS A 15 -5.56 -19.77 -19.61
N HIS A 16 -5.69 -21.09 -19.58
CA HIS A 16 -6.16 -21.80 -18.39
C HIS A 16 -5.26 -21.59 -17.15
N SER A 17 -3.94 -21.55 -17.34
CA SER A 17 -3.00 -21.22 -16.26
C SER A 17 -3.19 -19.79 -15.74
N GLY A 18 -3.46 -18.84 -16.64
CA GLY A 18 -3.82 -17.46 -16.26
C GLY A 18 -5.08 -17.42 -15.40
N ASP A 19 -6.15 -18.09 -15.86
CA ASP A 19 -7.44 -18.15 -15.17
C ASP A 19 -7.30 -18.75 -13.75
N ILE A 20 -6.50 -19.82 -13.58
CA ILE A 20 -6.22 -20.41 -12.26
C ILE A 20 -5.55 -19.38 -11.34
N GLY A 21 -4.55 -18.66 -11.85
CA GLY A 21 -3.84 -17.66 -11.06
C GLY A 21 -4.73 -16.50 -10.63
N GLU A 22 -5.63 -16.06 -11.50
CA GLU A 22 -6.64 -15.04 -11.18
C GLU A 22 -7.58 -15.52 -10.07
N VAL A 23 -8.10 -16.76 -10.18
CA VAL A 23 -8.98 -17.36 -9.16
C VAL A 23 -8.26 -17.48 -7.81
N ASP A 24 -7.02 -17.92 -7.80
CA ASP A 24 -6.25 -18.06 -6.56
C ASP A 24 -5.94 -16.70 -5.93
N THR A 25 -5.70 -15.66 -6.73
CA THR A 25 -5.53 -14.29 -6.22
C THR A 25 -6.84 -13.71 -5.71
N LEU A 26 -7.96 -13.98 -6.40
CA LEU A 26 -9.29 -13.57 -5.99
C LEU A 26 -9.66 -14.15 -4.62
N LYS A 27 -9.38 -15.45 -4.39
CA LYS A 27 -9.62 -16.10 -3.09
C LYS A 27 -8.89 -15.39 -1.95
N GLU A 28 -7.62 -15.03 -2.15
CA GLU A 28 -6.84 -14.29 -1.14
C GLU A 28 -7.54 -12.99 -0.76
N PHE A 29 -7.96 -12.19 -1.75
CA PHE A 29 -8.65 -10.93 -1.48
C PHE A 29 -10.00 -11.11 -0.78
N LEU A 30 -10.75 -12.16 -1.12
CA LEU A 30 -11.99 -12.48 -0.39
C LEU A 30 -11.71 -12.81 1.08
N LEU A 31 -10.65 -13.59 1.36
CA LEU A 31 -10.24 -13.96 2.73
C LEU A 31 -9.72 -12.77 3.56
N MET A 32 -9.38 -11.66 2.88
CA MET A 32 -9.02 -10.38 3.50
C MET A 32 -10.24 -9.46 3.74
N GLY A 33 -11.45 -9.89 3.38
CA GLY A 33 -12.65 -9.07 3.48
C GLY A 33 -12.77 -8.04 2.37
N ALA A 34 -12.15 -8.26 1.21
CA ALA A 34 -12.43 -7.46 0.03
C ALA A 34 -13.62 -8.03 -0.75
N VAL A 35 -14.32 -7.17 -1.49
CA VAL A 35 -15.25 -7.61 -2.54
C VAL A 35 -14.52 -7.52 -3.88
N VAL A 36 -14.52 -8.61 -4.64
CA VAL A 36 -13.70 -8.72 -5.86
C VAL A 36 -14.60 -9.03 -7.05
N ASN A 37 -14.46 -8.23 -8.10
CA ASN A 37 -15.05 -8.50 -9.40
C ASN A 37 -13.93 -8.84 -10.39
N SER A 38 -14.08 -9.94 -11.13
CA SER A 38 -13.21 -10.22 -12.28
C SER A 38 -13.57 -9.26 -13.42
N LEU A 39 -12.55 -8.68 -14.04
CA LEU A 39 -12.65 -7.81 -15.21
C LEU A 39 -12.18 -8.52 -16.49
N THR A 40 -12.33 -9.85 -16.53
CA THR A 40 -11.97 -10.68 -17.69
C THR A 40 -12.57 -10.11 -18.97
N GLY A 41 -11.71 -9.66 -19.89
CA GLY A 41 -12.11 -9.06 -21.17
C GLY A 41 -12.16 -7.54 -21.21
N SER A 42 -11.70 -6.83 -20.17
CA SER A 42 -11.57 -5.37 -20.23
C SER A 42 -10.33 -4.92 -21.03
N ASP A 43 -10.49 -3.88 -21.86
CA ASP A 43 -9.39 -3.31 -22.67
C ASP A 43 -8.32 -2.59 -21.81
N TYR A 44 -8.64 -2.31 -20.55
CA TYR A 44 -7.77 -1.59 -19.62
C TYR A 44 -6.59 -2.43 -19.11
N GLY A 45 -6.54 -3.73 -19.43
CA GLY A 45 -5.50 -4.63 -18.95
C GLY A 45 -5.51 -4.73 -17.43
N LEU A 46 -6.70 -4.91 -16.85
CA LEU A 46 -6.92 -5.18 -15.45
C LEU A 46 -7.66 -6.51 -15.35
N ASP A 47 -7.27 -7.34 -14.39
CA ASP A 47 -7.90 -8.66 -14.21
C ASP A 47 -8.90 -8.62 -13.06
N LEU A 48 -8.60 -7.88 -11.98
CA LEU A 48 -9.42 -7.82 -10.76
C LEU A 48 -9.71 -6.38 -10.37
N HIS A 49 -10.98 -6.11 -10.06
CA HIS A 49 -11.45 -4.90 -9.38
C HIS A 49 -11.78 -5.22 -7.93
N ILE A 50 -11.22 -4.46 -7.00
CA ILE A 50 -11.21 -4.77 -5.58
C ILE A 50 -11.86 -3.60 -4.84
N GLN A 51 -12.97 -3.85 -4.17
CA GLN A 51 -13.55 -2.93 -3.19
C GLN A 51 -12.96 -3.24 -1.82
N VAL A 52 -12.37 -2.21 -1.23
CA VAL A 52 -11.50 -2.37 -0.06
C VAL A 52 -12.35 -2.29 1.21
N PRO A 53 -12.15 -3.18 2.21
CA PRO A 53 -12.88 -3.09 3.46
C PRO A 53 -12.62 -1.75 4.17
N LEU A 54 -13.57 -1.33 5.02
CA LEU A 54 -13.46 -0.09 5.79
C LEU A 54 -12.21 -0.08 6.69
N ARG A 55 -11.88 -1.25 7.24
CA ARG A 55 -10.67 -1.49 8.01
C ARG A 55 -10.06 -2.83 7.62
N PRO A 56 -8.73 -2.96 7.66
CA PRO A 56 -8.05 -4.25 7.55
C PRO A 56 -8.69 -5.27 8.48
N GLN A 57 -9.06 -6.43 7.93
CA GLN A 57 -9.59 -7.55 8.70
C GLN A 57 -8.46 -8.54 8.96
N GLU A 58 -8.55 -9.26 10.08
CA GLU A 58 -7.68 -10.41 10.30
C GLU A 58 -7.96 -11.46 9.21
N TYR A 59 -6.90 -11.83 8.49
CA TYR A 59 -6.97 -12.85 7.45
C TYR A 59 -7.60 -14.16 8.01
N ASN A 60 -8.55 -14.74 7.27
CA ASN A 60 -9.30 -15.95 7.68
C ASN A 60 -10.13 -15.84 8.97
N LYS A 61 -10.32 -14.65 9.56
CA LYS A 61 -11.20 -14.45 10.72
C LYS A 61 -12.33 -13.48 10.43
N LEU A 62 -12.88 -13.56 9.21
CA LEU A 62 -14.04 -12.77 8.83
C LEU A 62 -15.28 -13.26 9.60
N GLY A 63 -15.98 -12.34 10.23
CA GLY A 63 -17.34 -12.58 10.69
C GLY A 63 -18.31 -12.76 9.53
N ASN A 64 -19.59 -12.94 9.84
CA ASN A 64 -20.64 -13.11 8.82
C ASN A 64 -20.89 -11.86 7.95
N SER A 65 -20.29 -10.72 8.31
CA SER A 65 -20.42 -9.46 7.59
C SER A 65 -19.23 -8.55 7.90
N TRP A 66 -18.82 -7.75 6.93
CA TRP A 66 -17.85 -6.66 7.10
C TRP A 66 -18.31 -5.41 6.34
N SER A 67 -17.78 -4.25 6.71
CA SER A 67 -18.10 -2.98 6.05
C SER A 67 -17.08 -2.65 4.96
N LEU A 68 -17.53 -2.02 3.88
CA LEU A 68 -16.67 -1.54 2.80
C LEU A 68 -16.33 -0.06 3.00
N SER A 69 -15.13 0.35 2.60
CA SER A 69 -14.67 1.74 2.67
C SER A 69 -15.27 2.65 1.59
N GLY A 70 -15.83 2.06 0.53
CA GLY A 70 -16.15 2.76 -0.72
C GLY A 70 -14.93 3.06 -1.60
N ARG A 71 -13.71 2.72 -1.14
CA ARG A 71 -12.47 2.85 -1.91
C ARG A 71 -12.23 1.62 -2.76
N VAL A 72 -11.44 1.80 -3.82
CA VAL A 72 -11.18 0.78 -4.83
C VAL A 72 -9.70 0.64 -5.11
N ALA A 73 -9.31 -0.57 -5.47
CA ALA A 73 -8.00 -0.92 -5.98
C ALA A 73 -8.15 -1.89 -7.16
N HIS A 74 -7.07 -2.09 -7.89
CA HIS A 74 -7.01 -3.06 -8.97
C HIS A 74 -5.84 -4.01 -8.81
N ALA A 75 -5.96 -5.18 -9.44
CA ALA A 75 -4.84 -6.07 -9.65
C ALA A 75 -4.79 -6.55 -11.10
N GLN A 76 -3.57 -6.59 -11.64
CA GLN A 76 -3.24 -7.41 -12.80
C GLN A 76 -2.50 -8.64 -12.26
N VAL A 77 -2.93 -9.82 -12.66
CA VAL A 77 -2.34 -11.10 -12.30
C VAL A 77 -1.50 -11.62 -13.46
N LYS A 78 -0.32 -12.17 -13.15
CA LYS A 78 0.55 -12.84 -14.11
C LYS A 78 0.99 -14.17 -13.54
N ASN A 79 0.48 -15.25 -14.12
CA ASN A 79 0.96 -16.60 -13.83
C ASN A 79 2.10 -16.96 -14.79
N MET A 80 3.30 -17.08 -14.24
CA MET A 80 4.56 -17.29 -14.95
C MET A 80 4.98 -18.75 -14.80
N THR A 81 4.95 -19.50 -15.90
CA THR A 81 5.36 -20.91 -15.94
C THR A 81 6.87 -21.11 -16.16
N SER A 82 7.63 -20.05 -16.44
CA SER A 82 9.07 -20.11 -16.73
C SER A 82 9.83 -18.99 -16.01
N GLY A 83 11.18 -19.09 -15.98
CA GLY A 83 12.08 -18.13 -15.33
C GLY A 83 12.09 -16.71 -15.91
N GLN A 84 11.14 -16.37 -16.79
CA GLN A 84 11.00 -15.04 -17.36
C GLN A 84 10.39 -14.07 -16.34
N ASP A 85 10.86 -12.82 -16.41
CA ASP A 85 10.31 -11.72 -15.63
C ASP A 85 9.03 -11.18 -16.29
N PRO A 86 8.04 -10.72 -15.50
CA PRO A 86 6.81 -10.18 -16.04
C PRO A 86 7.10 -8.91 -16.85
N SER A 87 6.47 -8.80 -18.02
CA SER A 87 6.75 -7.75 -18.99
C SER A 87 5.47 -7.01 -19.42
N PRO A 88 4.84 -6.20 -18.55
CA PRO A 88 3.68 -5.39 -18.92
C PRO A 88 4.00 -4.33 -19.99
N ALA A 89 2.98 -3.93 -20.74
CA ALA A 89 3.11 -2.84 -21.72
C ALA A 89 3.35 -1.49 -21.04
N VAL A 90 4.25 -0.67 -21.60
CA VAL A 90 4.66 0.64 -21.04
C VAL A 90 3.44 1.54 -20.77
N GLU A 91 2.53 1.64 -21.73
CA GLU A 91 1.33 2.49 -21.62
C GLU A 91 0.41 2.06 -20.48
N ARG A 92 0.29 0.76 -20.23
CA ARG A 92 -0.52 0.23 -19.12
C ARG A 92 0.12 0.58 -17.78
N VAL A 93 1.43 0.41 -17.66
CA VAL A 93 2.17 0.76 -16.44
C VAL A 93 1.99 2.24 -16.11
N ARG A 94 2.06 3.13 -17.11
CA ARG A 94 1.77 4.57 -16.92
C ARG A 94 0.35 4.81 -16.40
N GLY A 95 -0.65 4.15 -17.00
CA GLY A 95 -2.04 4.24 -16.55
C GLY A 95 -2.24 3.75 -15.10
N TRP A 96 -1.57 2.67 -14.73
CA TRP A 96 -1.60 2.12 -13.37
C TRP A 96 -0.97 3.05 -12.34
N ILE A 97 0.17 3.67 -12.67
CA ILE A 97 0.83 4.67 -11.81
C ILE A 97 -0.06 5.91 -11.64
N ALA A 98 -0.62 6.44 -12.73
CA ALA A 98 -1.52 7.58 -12.67
C ALA A 98 -2.77 7.30 -11.82
N GLY A 99 -3.35 6.10 -11.95
CA GLY A 99 -4.45 5.64 -11.10
C GLY A 99 -4.07 5.63 -9.61
N ALA A 100 -2.88 5.14 -9.28
CA ALA A 100 -2.40 5.11 -7.90
C ALA A 100 -2.20 6.52 -7.31
N GLU A 101 -1.67 7.46 -8.11
CA GLU A 101 -1.49 8.86 -7.68
C GLU A 101 -2.82 9.55 -7.33
N VAL A 102 -3.94 9.09 -7.89
CA VAL A 102 -5.31 9.57 -7.57
C VAL A 102 -6.07 8.68 -6.59
N GLY A 103 -5.41 7.71 -5.94
CA GLY A 103 -6.00 6.87 -4.90
C GLY A 103 -6.65 5.57 -5.37
N VAL A 104 -6.42 5.16 -6.61
CA VAL A 104 -6.87 3.88 -7.17
C VAL A 104 -5.65 3.03 -7.55
N PRO A 105 -4.96 2.42 -6.56
CA PRO A 105 -3.72 1.70 -6.80
C PRO A 105 -3.96 0.44 -7.64
N THR A 106 -3.07 0.17 -8.58
CA THR A 106 -3.03 -1.11 -9.31
C THR A 106 -1.78 -1.88 -8.93
N PHE A 107 -1.97 -3.10 -8.41
CA PHE A 107 -0.89 -4.03 -8.08
C PHE A 107 -0.66 -5.02 -9.22
N LEU A 108 0.60 -5.34 -9.50
CA LEU A 108 0.95 -6.47 -10.36
C LEU A 108 1.22 -7.69 -9.50
N ILE A 109 0.29 -8.65 -9.45
CA ILE A 109 0.45 -9.91 -8.72
C ILE A 109 1.12 -10.94 -9.62
N ILE A 110 2.20 -11.55 -9.14
CA ILE A 110 3.06 -12.44 -9.90
C ILE A 110 3.05 -13.81 -9.22
N LEU A 111 2.65 -14.83 -9.96
CA LEU A 111 2.63 -16.22 -9.52
C LEU A 111 3.73 -16.97 -10.26
N LYS A 112 4.67 -17.57 -9.53
CA LYS A 112 5.79 -18.32 -10.11
C LYS A 112 6.00 -19.59 -9.30
N GLY A 113 5.43 -20.71 -9.78
CA GLY A 113 5.29 -21.93 -8.99
C GLY A 113 4.47 -21.64 -7.72
N ASP A 114 4.98 -22.07 -6.57
CA ASP A 114 4.32 -21.85 -5.27
C ASP A 114 4.60 -20.46 -4.68
N ARG A 115 5.38 -19.62 -5.36
CA ARG A 115 5.72 -18.28 -4.89
C ARG A 115 4.74 -17.26 -5.45
N LYS A 116 4.09 -16.52 -4.55
CA LYS A 116 3.26 -15.36 -4.85
C LYS A 116 4.02 -14.09 -4.47
N ARG A 117 4.17 -13.17 -5.42
CA ARG A 117 4.84 -11.88 -5.24
C ARG A 117 3.95 -10.77 -5.77
N PHE A 118 4.26 -9.53 -5.44
CA PHE A 118 3.59 -8.38 -6.03
C PHE A 118 4.56 -7.25 -6.34
N ALA A 119 4.18 -6.40 -7.29
CA ALA A 119 4.77 -5.09 -7.51
C ALA A 119 3.72 -4.04 -7.17
N SER A 120 4.09 -3.08 -6.33
CA SER A 120 3.26 -1.93 -6.00
C SER A 120 3.31 -0.90 -7.13
N PRO A 121 2.41 0.11 -7.12
CA PRO A 121 2.53 1.25 -8.02
C PRO A 121 3.87 1.98 -7.95
N ARG A 122 4.50 2.01 -6.76
CA ARG A 122 5.83 2.62 -6.58
C ARG A 122 6.93 1.80 -7.26
N ASP A 123 6.90 0.47 -7.10
CA ASP A 123 7.87 -0.42 -7.76
C ASP A 123 7.76 -0.32 -9.28
N LEU A 124 6.52 -0.23 -9.77
CA LEU A 124 6.22 -0.02 -11.19
C LEU A 124 6.75 1.33 -11.69
N LYS A 125 6.61 2.40 -10.90
CA LYS A 125 7.16 3.73 -11.21
C LYS A 125 8.69 3.72 -11.29
N ALA A 126 9.36 3.10 -10.31
CA ALA A 126 10.81 2.98 -10.32
C ALA A 126 11.32 2.17 -11.53
N THR A 127 10.61 1.09 -11.86
CA THR A 127 10.97 0.24 -13.01
C THR A 127 10.76 0.96 -14.34
N LEU A 128 9.66 1.71 -14.48
CA LEU A 128 9.39 2.52 -15.66
C LEU A 128 10.47 3.60 -15.85
N ALA A 129 10.85 4.30 -14.78
CA ALA A 129 11.89 5.33 -14.85
C ALA A 129 13.24 4.77 -15.32
N ALA A 130 13.66 3.61 -14.76
CA ALA A 130 14.89 2.94 -15.18
C ALA A 130 14.83 2.48 -16.64
N TRP A 131 13.65 2.03 -17.11
CA TRP A 131 13.45 1.67 -18.51
C TRP A 131 13.54 2.89 -19.44
N GLU A 132 12.95 4.02 -19.06
CA GLU A 132 12.98 5.27 -19.84
C GLU A 132 14.40 5.82 -19.95
N GLU A 133 15.17 5.80 -18.87
CA GLU A 133 16.58 6.19 -18.85
C GLU A 133 17.43 5.32 -19.80
N ALA A 134 17.32 3.99 -19.66
CA ALA A 134 18.04 3.05 -20.53
C ALA A 134 17.62 3.18 -22.01
N HIS A 135 16.35 3.48 -22.28
CA HIS A 135 15.85 3.69 -23.63
C HIS A 135 16.42 4.99 -24.24
N ALA A 136 16.46 6.09 -23.47
CA ALA A 136 17.04 7.35 -23.91
C ALA A 136 18.55 7.22 -24.23
N GLU A 137 19.30 6.47 -23.41
CA GLU A 137 20.71 6.18 -23.70
C GLU A 137 20.91 5.42 -25.01
N ASN A 138 20.06 4.44 -25.30
CA ASN A 138 20.16 3.64 -26.53
C ASN A 138 19.84 4.48 -27.77
N LEU A 139 18.80 5.32 -27.72
CA LEU A 139 18.49 6.27 -28.79
C LEU A 139 19.67 7.22 -29.05
N SER A 140 20.36 7.68 -27.99
CA SER A 140 21.56 8.51 -28.15
C SER A 140 22.74 7.78 -28.79
N LYS A 141 22.89 6.46 -28.57
CA LYS A 141 23.96 5.64 -29.17
C LYS A 141 23.64 5.30 -30.62
N ASP A 142 22.38 5.01 -30.93
CA ASP A 142 21.91 4.70 -32.27
C ASP A 142 21.97 5.93 -33.19
N ALA A 143 21.62 7.12 -32.68
CA ALA A 143 21.79 8.38 -33.41
C ALA A 143 23.25 8.69 -33.81
N ARG A 144 24.24 8.07 -33.14
CA ARG A 144 25.66 8.15 -33.52
C ARG A 144 26.08 7.08 -34.52
N ARG A 145 25.26 6.06 -34.75
CA ARG A 145 25.54 4.90 -35.63
C ARG A 145 24.82 4.99 -36.98
N THR A 146 23.67 5.63 -37.07
CA THR A 146 22.89 5.71 -38.31
C THR A 146 23.26 6.93 -39.15
N GLU A 147 24.35 6.79 -39.91
CA GLU A 147 24.55 7.50 -41.19
C GLU A 147 24.29 6.57 -42.40
N THR A 148 23.96 5.29 -42.19
CA THR A 148 23.99 4.27 -43.26
C THR A 148 22.83 3.28 -43.33
N ASP A 149 21.78 3.36 -42.50
CA ASP A 149 20.65 2.42 -42.59
C ASP A 149 19.30 3.05 -42.22
N GLU A 150 18.32 3.01 -43.13
CA GLU A 150 17.01 3.69 -43.07
C GLU A 150 15.95 2.95 -42.21
N THR A 151 16.36 2.04 -41.34
CA THR A 151 15.39 1.31 -40.49
C THR A 151 15.11 2.09 -39.20
N GLU A 152 13.87 2.57 -39.07
CA GLU A 152 13.40 3.21 -37.83
C GLU A 152 13.67 2.31 -36.60
N PRO A 153 14.27 2.85 -35.53
CA PRO A 153 14.54 2.08 -34.32
C PRO A 153 13.21 1.63 -33.70
N LYS A 154 13.02 0.30 -33.58
CA LYS A 154 11.84 -0.27 -32.92
C LYS A 154 11.92 -0.02 -31.41
N THR A 155 11.16 0.96 -30.93
CA THR A 155 10.99 1.21 -29.49
C THR A 155 10.38 -0.02 -28.81
N PRO A 156 10.99 -0.55 -27.72
CA PRO A 156 10.38 -1.62 -26.94
C PRO A 156 9.02 -1.16 -26.40
N LYS A 157 8.00 -2.01 -26.50
CA LYS A 157 6.63 -1.67 -26.05
C LYS A 157 6.33 -2.16 -24.62
N THR A 158 7.29 -2.82 -23.99
CA THR A 158 7.12 -3.50 -22.69
C THR A 158 8.25 -3.14 -21.74
N VAL A 159 7.92 -3.09 -20.45
CA VAL A 159 8.87 -2.92 -19.35
C VAL A 159 9.06 -4.25 -18.66
N THR A 160 10.29 -4.76 -18.59
CA THR A 160 10.60 -5.97 -17.81
C THR A 160 10.72 -5.59 -16.34
N LEU A 161 9.93 -6.24 -15.48
CA LEU A 161 9.96 -6.00 -14.05
C LEU A 161 10.87 -7.02 -13.35
N PRO A 162 12.06 -6.61 -12.86
CA PRO A 162 13.00 -7.53 -12.25
C PRO A 162 12.52 -7.97 -10.87
N GLU A 163 12.90 -9.18 -10.44
CA GLU A 163 12.50 -9.75 -9.15
C GLU A 163 12.86 -8.84 -7.95
N LYS A 164 13.95 -8.07 -8.03
CA LYS A 164 14.34 -7.10 -6.99
C LYS A 164 13.33 -5.96 -6.77
N ASN A 165 12.48 -5.67 -7.76
CA ASN A 165 11.43 -4.65 -7.70
C ASN A 165 10.07 -5.30 -7.41
N THR A 166 10.07 -6.40 -6.65
CA THR A 166 8.85 -7.08 -6.24
C THR A 166 8.99 -7.54 -4.80
N HIS A 167 7.87 -7.70 -4.13
CA HIS A 167 7.77 -8.10 -2.73
C HIS A 167 7.10 -9.46 -2.60
N ALA A 168 7.42 -10.20 -1.54
CA ALA A 168 6.68 -11.41 -1.22
C ALA A 168 5.23 -11.05 -0.87
N PHE A 169 4.26 -11.74 -1.46
CA PHE A 169 2.87 -11.55 -1.10
C PHE A 169 2.60 -12.23 0.24
N ARG A 170 2.25 -11.44 1.25
CA ARG A 170 1.94 -11.90 2.60
C ARG A 170 0.47 -11.62 2.89
N PRO A 171 -0.42 -12.63 2.87
CA PRO A 171 -1.85 -12.42 3.02
C PRO A 171 -2.28 -11.64 4.27
N GLN A 172 -1.40 -11.54 5.26
CA GLN A 172 -1.70 -11.01 6.58
C GLN A 172 -1.30 -9.54 6.73
N THR A 173 -0.25 -9.11 6.02
CA THR A 173 0.12 -7.68 5.95
C THR A 173 -0.45 -6.99 4.71
N PHE A 174 -0.81 -7.74 3.67
CA PHE A 174 -1.37 -7.18 2.44
C PHE A 174 -2.68 -6.37 2.65
N PRO A 175 -3.62 -6.73 3.54
CA PRO A 175 -4.79 -5.91 3.83
C PRO A 175 -4.44 -4.51 4.33
N TRP A 176 -3.40 -4.41 5.16
CA TRP A 176 -2.87 -3.15 5.66
C TRP A 176 -2.21 -2.34 4.55
N LEU A 177 -1.44 -2.99 3.69
CA LEU A 177 -0.89 -2.36 2.50
C LEU A 177 -1.98 -1.79 1.59
N LEU A 178 -3.04 -2.55 1.35
CA LEU A 178 -4.18 -2.14 0.53
C LEU A 178 -4.91 -0.95 1.15
N HIS A 179 -5.16 -1.00 2.46
CA HIS A 179 -5.77 0.10 3.21
C HIS A 179 -4.93 1.38 3.14
N LEU A 180 -3.63 1.29 3.37
CA LEU A 180 -2.74 2.46 3.36
C LEU A 180 -2.60 3.06 1.95
N TRP A 181 -2.50 2.24 0.90
CA TRP A 181 -2.46 2.73 -0.49
C TRP A 181 -3.73 3.46 -0.92
N THR A 182 -4.89 2.96 -0.50
CA THR A 182 -6.17 3.54 -0.88
C THR A 182 -6.56 4.73 -0.01
N SER A 183 -6.04 4.81 1.21
CA SER A 183 -6.28 5.91 2.14
C SER A 183 -5.29 7.07 1.97
N TYR A 184 -4.02 6.75 1.72
CA TYR A 184 -2.90 7.70 1.75
C TYR A 184 -1.96 7.53 0.54
N PRO A 185 -2.47 7.61 -0.71
CA PRO A 185 -1.69 7.34 -1.91
C PRO A 185 -0.45 8.24 -2.03
N GLY A 186 -0.55 9.52 -1.65
CA GLY A 186 0.57 10.47 -1.70
C GLY A 186 1.73 10.07 -0.78
N VAL A 187 1.41 9.50 0.40
CA VAL A 187 2.40 8.97 1.35
C VAL A 187 3.08 7.74 0.77
N MET A 188 2.28 6.80 0.25
CA MET A 188 2.78 5.52 -0.29
C MET A 188 3.62 5.69 -1.56
N MET A 189 3.30 6.67 -2.41
CA MET A 189 4.08 6.98 -3.61
C MET A 189 5.45 7.61 -3.31
N LYS A 190 5.60 8.29 -2.17
CA LYS A 190 6.78 9.11 -1.83
C LYS A 190 7.71 8.47 -0.80
N SER A 191 7.41 7.26 -0.31
CA SER A 191 8.10 6.68 0.84
C SER A 191 8.37 5.19 0.74
N ASP A 192 9.29 4.75 1.58
CA ASP A 192 9.64 3.34 1.77
C ASP A 192 8.66 2.60 2.68
N VAL A 193 7.54 3.22 3.09
CA VAL A 193 6.51 2.64 3.98
C VAL A 193 6.05 1.26 3.51
N GLN A 194 5.93 1.04 2.20
CA GLN A 194 5.58 -0.28 1.66
C GLN A 194 6.61 -1.36 2.02
N ASP A 195 7.90 -1.02 2.07
CA ASP A 195 9.00 -1.98 2.27
C ASP A 195 8.97 -2.46 3.73
N TRP A 196 8.57 -1.57 4.65
CA TRP A 196 8.29 -1.91 6.04
C TRP A 196 7.13 -2.89 6.21
N LEU A 197 6.05 -2.73 5.44
CA LEU A 197 4.90 -3.63 5.47
C LEU A 197 5.24 -5.03 4.92
N CYS A 198 6.40 -5.16 4.27
CA CYS A 198 6.94 -6.41 3.74
C CYS A 198 8.01 -7.05 4.65
N LEU A 199 8.43 -6.37 5.72
CA LEU A 199 9.36 -6.93 6.71
C LEU A 199 8.69 -8.03 7.53
N ASP A 200 9.49 -8.94 8.11
CA ASP A 200 9.01 -9.85 9.15
C ASP A 200 8.42 -9.06 10.33
N SER A 201 7.39 -9.63 10.97
CA SER A 201 6.79 -9.06 12.17
C SER A 201 7.82 -8.72 13.26
N GLN A 202 8.84 -9.55 13.47
CA GLN A 202 9.88 -9.31 14.47
C GLN A 202 10.74 -8.10 14.11
N ASP A 203 11.15 -8.00 12.84
CA ASP A 203 11.93 -6.88 12.33
C ASP A 203 11.15 -5.56 12.41
N LEU A 204 9.85 -5.62 12.08
CA LEU A 204 8.97 -4.49 12.16
C LEU A 204 8.78 -4.01 13.60
N LEU A 205 8.58 -4.93 14.56
CA LEU A 205 8.44 -4.58 15.98
C LEU A 205 9.73 -3.97 16.54
N ALA A 206 10.88 -4.55 16.21
CA ALA A 206 12.18 -4.03 16.63
C ALA A 206 12.45 -2.61 16.11
N ARG A 207 11.81 -2.22 15.00
CA ARG A 207 12.05 -0.96 14.30
C ARG A 207 10.79 -0.11 14.14
N GLY A 208 9.75 -0.36 14.95
CA GLY A 208 8.44 0.29 14.81
C GLY A 208 8.49 1.81 14.91
N HIS A 209 9.40 2.34 15.73
CA HIS A 209 9.63 3.80 15.84
C HIS A 209 10.18 4.40 14.53
N GLN A 210 11.08 3.70 13.82
CA GLN A 210 11.59 4.14 12.52
C GLN A 210 10.48 4.11 11.47
N PHE A 211 9.64 3.07 11.50
CA PHE A 211 8.48 2.98 10.61
C PHE A 211 7.51 4.16 10.81
N ILE A 212 7.12 4.45 12.06
CA ILE A 212 6.25 5.60 12.37
C ILE A 212 6.88 6.91 11.91
N ALA A 213 8.17 7.11 12.20
CA ALA A 213 8.91 8.31 11.78
C ALA A 213 8.92 8.47 10.24
N GLU A 214 9.10 7.39 9.50
CA GLU A 214 9.07 7.42 8.05
C GLU A 214 7.69 7.74 7.48
N VAL A 215 6.63 7.17 8.06
CA VAL A 215 5.26 7.50 7.65
C VAL A 215 4.96 8.99 7.87
N LEU A 216 5.36 9.53 9.03
CA LEU A 216 5.17 10.95 9.34
C LEU A 216 5.93 11.85 8.36
N LEU A 217 7.19 11.54 8.09
CA LEU A 217 7.99 12.26 7.10
C LEU A 217 7.37 12.23 5.71
N ALA A 218 6.88 11.06 5.30
CA ALA A 218 6.23 10.85 4.03
C ALA A 218 4.96 11.67 3.90
N TRP A 219 4.15 11.72 4.97
CA TRP A 219 2.96 12.55 5.07
C TRP A 219 3.29 14.04 5.02
N MET A 220 4.32 14.49 5.73
CA MET A 220 4.77 15.89 5.66
C MET A 220 5.21 16.25 4.23
N LYS A 221 6.01 15.39 3.58
CA LYS A 221 6.44 15.57 2.18
C LYS A 221 5.31 15.47 1.16
N SER A 222 4.21 14.77 1.49
CA SER A 222 3.07 14.68 0.58
C SER A 222 2.22 15.95 0.61
N HIS A 223 2.20 16.67 1.75
CA HIS A 223 1.34 17.83 1.99
C HIS A 223 2.05 19.18 1.94
N HIS A 224 3.37 19.22 2.02
CA HIS A 224 4.17 20.45 2.03
C HIS A 224 5.15 20.49 0.85
N SER A 225 5.49 21.71 0.40
CA SER A 225 6.48 21.91 -0.66
C SER A 225 7.89 21.60 -0.16
N ASP A 226 8.76 21.16 -1.08
CA ASP A 226 10.16 20.78 -0.82
C ASP A 226 11.01 21.93 -0.20
N THR A 227 10.47 23.14 -0.15
CA THR A 227 11.11 24.34 0.43
C THR A 227 10.91 24.48 1.94
N THR A 228 10.06 23.66 2.56
CA THR A 228 9.79 23.74 4.00
C THR A 228 10.88 22.98 4.77
N PRO A 229 11.54 23.56 5.79
CA PRO A 229 12.51 22.83 6.60
C PRO A 229 11.79 21.72 7.38
N VAL A 230 11.80 20.51 6.82
CA VAL A 230 11.31 19.31 7.49
C VAL A 230 12.42 18.81 8.42
N LEU A 231 12.07 18.52 9.67
CA LEU A 231 12.97 17.85 10.61
C LEU A 231 13.60 16.62 9.92
N SER A 232 14.91 16.45 10.05
CA SER A 232 15.58 15.28 9.48
C SER A 232 15.05 13.99 10.12
N LYS A 233 15.19 12.88 9.39
CA LYS A 233 14.82 11.53 9.90
C LYS A 233 15.48 11.22 11.24
N THR A 234 16.73 11.65 11.40
CA THR A 234 17.47 11.50 12.65
C THR A 234 16.89 12.36 13.76
N GLU A 235 16.49 13.61 13.50
CA GLU A 235 15.88 14.47 14.52
C GLU A 235 14.52 13.96 14.98
N ILE A 236 13.71 13.43 14.05
CA ILE A 236 12.42 12.80 14.38
C ILE A 236 12.65 11.53 15.20
N ALA A 237 13.61 10.68 14.80
CA ALA A 237 13.92 9.45 15.52
C ALA A 237 14.52 9.72 16.92
N VAL A 238 15.43 10.69 17.04
CA VAL A 238 16.05 11.09 18.31
C VAL A 238 15.04 11.75 19.24
N ARG A 239 14.14 12.59 18.71
CA ARG A 239 13.02 13.11 19.51
C ARG A 239 12.09 12.00 19.95
N ALA A 240 11.80 11.05 19.06
CA ALA A 240 11.01 9.89 19.42
C ALA A 240 11.66 9.10 20.56
N GLU A 241 12.96 8.83 20.44
CA GLU A 241 13.73 8.11 21.46
C GLU A 241 13.83 8.88 22.79
N ASN A 242 14.11 10.18 22.76
CA ASN A 242 14.22 11.04 23.94
C ASN A 242 12.88 11.26 24.66
N ASP A 243 11.78 11.29 23.92
CA ASP A 243 10.42 11.33 24.47
C ASP A 243 9.92 9.92 24.88
N GLY A 244 10.78 8.90 24.76
CA GLY A 244 10.53 7.53 25.23
C GLY A 244 9.72 6.65 24.29
N LEU A 245 9.44 7.05 23.04
CA LEU A 245 8.66 6.25 22.08
C LEU A 245 9.24 4.85 21.76
N CYS A 246 10.47 4.56 22.16
CA CYS A 246 11.18 3.31 21.89
C CYS A 246 10.73 2.11 22.76
N VAL A 247 9.83 2.27 23.74
CA VAL A 247 9.47 1.19 24.68
C VAL A 247 7.96 0.95 24.88
N PHE A 248 7.04 1.71 24.27
CA PHE A 248 5.65 1.69 24.75
C PHE A 248 4.67 0.78 23.98
N GLU A 249 4.15 -0.22 24.69
CA GLU A 249 2.80 -0.75 24.52
C GLU A 249 1.77 0.33 24.97
N GLY A 250 0.93 0.87 24.06
CA GLY A 250 -0.25 1.67 24.45
C GLY A 250 -0.23 3.17 24.12
N SER A 251 -1.01 3.96 24.88
CA SER A 251 -1.47 5.33 24.57
C SER A 251 -0.39 6.42 24.49
N ASP A 252 0.79 6.18 25.07
CA ASP A 252 1.82 7.20 25.23
C ASP A 252 2.65 7.38 23.95
N ALA A 253 2.73 6.36 23.09
CA ALA A 253 3.34 6.45 21.76
C ALA A 253 2.54 7.37 20.80
N ILE A 254 1.21 7.42 20.92
CA ILE A 254 0.38 8.38 20.18
C ILE A 254 0.70 9.80 20.63
N ALA A 255 0.79 10.03 21.94
CA ALA A 255 1.08 11.35 22.49
C ALA A 255 2.46 11.86 22.07
N GLY A 256 3.48 11.00 22.05
CA GLY A 256 4.81 11.34 21.57
C GLY A 256 4.88 11.57 20.05
N ALA A 257 4.26 10.72 19.25
CA ALA A 257 4.18 10.91 17.80
C ALA A 257 3.42 12.20 17.46
N LEU A 258 2.31 12.46 18.16
CA LEU A 258 1.58 13.72 18.07
C LEU A 258 2.41 14.91 18.55
N ALA A 259 3.24 14.78 19.59
CA ALA A 259 4.14 15.83 20.05
C ALA A 259 5.21 16.14 19.00
N ILE A 260 5.70 15.13 18.27
CA ILE A 260 6.64 15.31 17.15
C ILE A 260 5.95 15.97 15.96
N VAL A 261 4.75 15.51 15.59
CA VAL A 261 3.92 16.16 14.57
C VAL A 261 3.67 17.61 14.97
N GLN A 262 3.23 17.86 16.20
CA GLN A 262 3.05 19.19 16.79
C GLN A 262 4.31 20.03 16.69
N ALA A 263 5.48 19.49 17.07
CA ALA A 263 6.74 20.21 17.01
C ALA A 263 7.15 20.51 15.56
N GLY A 264 6.95 19.58 14.63
CA GLY A 264 7.12 19.81 13.19
C GLY A 264 6.21 20.92 12.69
N PHE A 265 4.93 20.89 13.06
CA PHE A 265 3.98 21.97 12.79
C PHE A 265 4.46 23.30 13.42
N ARG A 266 4.95 23.33 14.66
CA ARG A 266 5.51 24.58 15.26
C ARG A 266 6.64 25.14 14.40
N THR A 267 7.60 24.31 14.03
CA THR A 267 8.74 24.75 13.22
C THR A 267 8.27 25.26 11.84
N MET A 268 7.33 24.57 11.19
CA MET A 268 6.82 24.96 9.88
C MET A 268 6.01 26.27 9.90
N TYR A 269 5.27 26.56 10.97
CA TYR A 269 4.38 27.73 11.05
C TYR A 269 4.96 28.91 11.84
N GLN A 270 6.10 28.76 12.50
CA GLN A 270 6.81 29.86 13.19
C GLN A 270 7.48 30.84 12.21
N GLU A 271 7.74 30.43 10.96
CA GLU A 271 8.36 31.31 9.94
C GLU A 271 7.37 32.24 9.21
N GLU A 272 6.06 32.09 9.42
CA GLU A 272 5.04 33.02 8.92
C GLU A 272 4.29 33.72 10.09
N PRO A 273 4.52 35.02 10.33
CA PRO A 273 3.95 35.75 11.48
C PRO A 273 2.42 35.77 11.54
N GLU A 274 1.74 35.72 10.38
CA GLU A 274 0.28 35.74 10.31
C GLU A 274 -0.37 34.35 10.48
N SER A 275 0.34 33.27 10.15
CA SER A 275 -0.14 31.90 10.35
C SER A 275 0.11 31.40 11.77
N SER A 276 1.16 31.88 12.44
CA SER A 276 1.46 31.53 13.84
C SER A 276 0.30 31.93 14.78
N ARG A 277 -0.31 33.09 14.55
CA ARG A 277 -1.48 33.59 15.29
C ARG A 277 -2.76 32.79 15.02
N LYS A 278 -2.93 32.25 13.81
CA LYS A 278 -4.06 31.38 13.44
C LYS A 278 -3.87 29.94 13.92
N ALA A 279 -2.63 29.44 13.93
CA ALA A 279 -2.29 28.15 14.51
C ALA A 279 -2.57 28.18 16.03
N GLU A 280 -2.09 29.20 16.74
CA GLU A 280 -2.31 29.47 18.17
C GLU A 280 -3.79 29.45 18.58
N LEU A 281 -4.68 30.06 17.79
CA LEU A 281 -6.10 30.18 18.15
C LEU A 281 -6.99 28.96 17.80
N PHE A 282 -6.57 28.09 16.87
CA PHE A 282 -7.49 27.05 16.34
C PHE A 282 -6.94 25.61 16.33
N GLY A 283 -5.61 25.43 16.32
CA GLY A 283 -4.99 24.10 16.24
C GLY A 283 -4.56 23.52 17.59
N TRP A 284 -4.02 24.34 18.50
CA TRP A 284 -3.37 23.84 19.73
C TRP A 284 -4.35 23.34 20.77
N ASP A 285 -5.47 24.04 20.95
CA ASP A 285 -6.54 23.58 21.83
C ASP A 285 -7.17 22.30 21.27
N ALA A 286 -7.37 22.20 19.96
CA ALA A 286 -7.90 20.99 19.33
C ALA A 286 -6.97 19.78 19.56
N ILE A 287 -5.66 19.91 19.40
CA ILE A 287 -4.73 18.78 19.57
C ILE A 287 -4.53 18.42 21.06
N ASN A 288 -4.46 19.40 21.96
CA ASN A 288 -4.45 19.13 23.40
C ASN A 288 -5.76 18.49 23.86
N HIS A 289 -6.91 18.93 23.32
CA HIS A 289 -8.20 18.30 23.55
C HIS A 289 -8.28 16.90 22.95
N LEU A 290 -7.66 16.61 21.80
CA LEU A 290 -7.62 15.27 21.20
C LEU A 290 -6.72 14.32 22.00
N GLY A 291 -5.54 14.76 22.44
CA GLY A 291 -4.69 13.99 23.36
C GLY A 291 -5.34 13.76 24.73
N MET A 292 -6.24 14.64 25.16
CA MET A 292 -7.07 14.44 26.36
C MET A 292 -8.34 13.61 26.09
N ALA A 293 -8.98 13.75 24.94
CA ALA A 293 -10.17 13.01 24.54
C ALA A 293 -9.83 11.54 24.28
N TRP A 294 -8.67 11.26 23.69
CA TRP A 294 -8.14 9.90 23.53
C TRP A 294 -7.89 9.22 24.89
N ARG A 295 -7.27 9.93 25.83
CA ARG A 295 -7.11 9.47 27.23
C ARG A 295 -8.46 9.24 27.94
N ARG A 296 -9.54 9.91 27.52
CA ARG A 296 -10.90 9.69 28.02
C ARG A 296 -11.63 8.55 27.29
N HIS A 297 -11.38 8.33 26.00
CA HIS A 297 -12.04 7.29 25.21
C HIS A 297 -11.66 5.86 25.66
N GLN A 298 -10.46 5.67 26.19
CA GLN A 298 -10.06 4.43 26.86
C GLN A 298 -10.89 4.12 28.13
N ARG A 299 -11.59 5.10 28.71
CA ARG A 299 -12.50 4.88 29.85
C ARG A 299 -13.94 4.59 29.44
N TYR A 300 -14.34 4.95 28.22
CA TYR A 300 -15.70 4.76 27.70
C TYR A 300 -15.68 4.54 26.17
N PRO A 301 -15.77 3.28 25.68
CA PRO A 301 -15.53 2.94 24.28
C PRO A 301 -16.69 3.22 23.31
N HIS A 302 -17.74 3.95 23.71
CA HIS A 302 -18.99 4.05 22.93
C HIS A 302 -19.55 5.47 22.76
N SER A 303 -18.75 6.42 22.29
CA SER A 303 -19.31 7.69 21.79
C SER A 303 -18.70 8.11 20.47
N ASN A 304 -19.43 7.86 19.38
CA ASN A 304 -19.27 8.54 18.10
C ASN A 304 -19.54 10.05 18.30
N LEU A 305 -18.48 10.80 18.60
CA LEU A 305 -18.50 12.26 18.57
C LEU A 305 -17.50 12.73 17.51
N MET A 306 -17.92 12.65 16.24
CA MET A 306 -17.38 13.55 15.22
C MET A 306 -17.98 14.93 15.47
N THR A 307 -17.29 15.76 16.25
CA THR A 307 -17.56 17.20 16.31
C THR A 307 -16.92 17.86 15.08
N SER A 308 -17.77 18.31 14.16
CA SER A 308 -17.40 19.07 12.98
C SER A 308 -16.94 20.48 13.34
N TYR A 309 -15.68 20.64 13.73
CA TYR A 309 -15.05 21.96 13.78
C TYR A 309 -14.61 22.37 12.36
N SER A 310 -15.47 23.15 11.71
CA SER A 310 -15.19 23.84 10.45
C SER A 310 -14.33 25.07 10.71
N THR A 311 -13.03 25.02 10.36
CA THR A 311 -12.17 26.20 10.15
C THR A 311 -11.02 25.87 9.20
N SER A 312 -10.79 26.71 8.18
CA SER A 312 -9.81 26.59 7.07
C SER A 312 -9.84 25.25 6.30
N PRO A 313 -10.39 25.19 5.07
CA PRO A 313 -10.63 23.93 4.37
C PRO A 313 -9.37 23.13 4.02
N HIS A 314 -8.18 23.73 4.06
CA HIS A 314 -6.93 23.06 3.68
C HIS A 314 -6.07 22.61 4.87
N THR A 315 -5.99 23.39 5.96
CA THR A 315 -5.13 23.04 7.11
C THR A 315 -5.81 22.14 8.15
N GLY A 316 -7.13 22.27 8.35
CA GLY A 316 -7.86 21.37 9.26
C GLY A 316 -8.03 19.95 8.71
N ARG A 317 -8.09 19.80 7.38
CA ARG A 317 -8.16 18.49 6.72
C ARG A 317 -6.83 17.73 6.82
N SER A 318 -5.71 18.43 6.65
CA SER A 318 -4.39 17.79 6.68
C SER A 318 -4.06 17.23 8.07
N LEU A 319 -4.34 17.96 9.15
CA LEU A 319 -4.09 17.48 10.50
C LEU A 319 -4.93 16.24 10.87
N ASN A 320 -6.23 16.24 10.56
CA ASN A 320 -7.08 15.08 10.82
C ASN A 320 -6.64 13.85 10.02
N GLU A 321 -6.17 14.05 8.78
CA GLU A 321 -5.58 12.98 7.97
C GLU A 321 -4.28 12.44 8.59
N ALA A 322 -3.41 13.31 9.10
CA ALA A 322 -2.19 12.90 9.81
C ALA A 322 -2.50 12.07 11.05
N ILE A 323 -3.52 12.46 11.82
CA ILE A 323 -3.96 11.73 13.02
C ILE A 323 -4.51 10.36 12.61
N GLN A 324 -5.39 10.30 11.60
CA GLN A 324 -5.93 9.02 11.15
C GLN A 324 -4.84 8.09 10.60
N LEU A 325 -3.87 8.63 9.86
CA LEU A 325 -2.71 7.87 9.38
C LEU A 325 -1.91 7.28 10.53
N LEU A 326 -1.64 8.07 11.58
CA LEU A 326 -0.95 7.59 12.77
C LEU A 326 -1.74 6.50 13.49
N GLU A 327 -3.06 6.67 13.65
CA GLU A 327 -3.92 5.66 14.24
C GLU A 327 -3.85 4.33 13.47
N ASP A 328 -3.96 4.40 12.14
CA ASP A 328 -3.91 3.23 11.26
C ASP A 328 -2.55 2.52 11.34
N VAL A 329 -1.46 3.27 11.31
CA VAL A 329 -0.08 2.75 11.46
C VAL A 329 0.14 2.09 12.82
N MET A 330 -0.40 2.67 13.88
CA MET A 330 -0.28 2.11 15.21
C MET A 330 -1.20 0.92 15.45
N GLU A 331 -2.36 0.88 14.81
CA GLU A 331 -3.21 -0.31 14.78
C GLU A 331 -2.50 -1.45 14.04
N PHE A 332 -1.84 -1.17 12.91
CA PHE A 332 -0.98 -2.14 12.24
C PHE A 332 0.16 -2.64 13.14
N HIS A 333 0.88 -1.73 13.82
CA HIS A 333 1.95 -2.13 14.72
C HIS A 333 1.44 -3.01 15.88
N ARG A 334 0.27 -2.68 16.45
CA ARG A 334 -0.39 -3.51 17.47
C ARG A 334 -0.81 -4.87 16.92
N TYR A 335 -1.32 -4.91 15.69
CA TYR A 335 -1.63 -6.15 14.99
C TYR A 335 -0.39 -7.04 14.90
N CYS A 336 0.76 -6.51 14.50
CA CYS A 336 2.02 -7.25 14.50
C CYS A 336 2.48 -7.66 15.92
N ALA A 337 2.31 -6.78 16.91
CA ALA A 337 2.74 -7.00 18.31
C ALA A 337 1.92 -8.06 19.04
N SER A 338 0.64 -8.23 18.67
CA SER A 338 -0.21 -9.31 19.21
C SER A 338 0.30 -10.72 18.87
N GLY A 339 1.46 -10.81 18.22
CA GLY A 339 2.15 -12.03 17.89
C GLY A 339 1.23 -12.85 17.03
N TRP A 340 0.83 -12.29 15.87
CA TRP A 340 -0.01 -12.99 14.91
C TRP A 340 0.56 -14.40 14.81
N GLN A 341 -0.14 -15.34 15.45
CA GLN A 341 0.23 -16.73 15.41
C GLN A 341 -0.02 -17.07 13.96
N ALA A 342 1.05 -17.05 13.16
CA ALA A 342 1.12 -17.86 11.99
C ALA A 342 0.70 -19.23 12.49
N THR A 343 -0.54 -19.60 12.23
CA THR A 343 -0.89 -21.00 12.20
C THR A 343 -0.01 -21.53 11.07
N GLU A 344 1.19 -22.00 11.44
CA GLU A 344 2.01 -22.84 10.58
C GLU A 344 1.24 -24.12 10.24
N ASP A 345 0.24 -24.45 11.06
CA ASP A 345 -0.92 -25.22 10.67
C ASP A 345 -1.62 -24.45 9.54
N GLY A 346 -1.51 -24.93 8.30
CA GLY A 346 -2.13 -24.31 7.12
C GLY A 346 -3.63 -24.01 7.29
N PRO A 347 -4.32 -23.51 6.23
CA PRO A 347 -5.75 -23.25 6.32
C PRO A 347 -6.46 -24.44 6.97
N PRO A 348 -7.38 -24.23 7.93
CA PRO A 348 -8.09 -25.32 8.57
C PRO A 348 -8.64 -26.22 7.47
N PRO A 349 -8.52 -27.56 7.59
CA PRO A 349 -8.97 -28.47 6.54
C PRO A 349 -10.38 -28.06 6.13
N ALA A 350 -10.59 -27.89 4.82
CA ALA A 350 -11.90 -27.53 4.30
C ALA A 350 -12.92 -28.47 4.95
N PRO A 351 -14.05 -27.95 5.47
CA PRO A 351 -15.04 -28.78 6.14
C PRO A 351 -15.38 -29.94 5.21
N ASP A 352 -15.26 -31.17 5.70
CA ASP A 352 -15.50 -32.37 4.91
C ASP A 352 -16.90 -32.24 4.29
N ALA A 353 -16.95 -32.11 2.95
CA ALA A 353 -18.19 -31.93 2.23
C ALA A 353 -19.16 -33.11 2.46
N ASN A 354 -18.65 -34.26 2.92
CA ASN A 354 -19.46 -35.42 3.29
C ASN A 354 -20.06 -35.32 4.70
N ALA A 355 -19.47 -34.53 5.60
CA ALA A 355 -20.02 -34.33 6.96
C ALA A 355 -21.34 -33.53 6.95
N ALA A 356 -21.49 -32.60 5.99
CA ALA A 356 -22.73 -31.84 5.81
C ALA A 356 -23.88 -32.70 5.26
N VAL A 357 -23.58 -33.81 4.55
CA VAL A 357 -24.59 -34.73 4.02
C VAL A 357 -25.09 -35.71 5.10
N GLN A 358 -24.27 -36.04 6.09
CA GLN A 358 -24.65 -36.93 7.19
C GLN A 358 -25.41 -36.25 8.33
N ALA A 359 -25.32 -34.91 8.47
CA ALA A 359 -26.09 -34.16 9.46
C ALA A 359 -27.54 -33.83 9.01
N GLY A 360 -27.90 -34.19 7.78
CA GLY A 360 -29.22 -34.00 7.18
C GLY A 360 -30.01 -35.30 6.95
N GLN A 361 -29.56 -36.43 7.50
CA GLN A 361 -30.28 -37.71 7.60
C GLN A 361 -30.48 -38.06 9.06
#